data_AF-A0A537GIA5-F1
#
_entry.id   AF-A0A537GIA5-F1
#
_cell.length_a   1.000
_cell.length_b   1.000
_cell.length_c   1.000
_cell.angle_alpha   90.00
_cell.angle_beta   90.00
_cell.angle_gamma   90.00
#
_symmetry.space_group_name_H-M   'P 1'
#
loop_
_entity.id
_entity.type
_entity.pdbx_description
1 polymer ?
#
loop_
_entity_poly.entity_id
_entity_poly.type
_entity_poly.pdbx_seq_one_letter_code
_entity_poly.pdbx_strand_id
1 'polypeptide(L)' 'MLTGFIEKNKVAAKRLKGGKTVSLIGDSLPVDGPLTRTYTDRLMAVGDAAGMVMPTNGGGIQTAMITGRLAA' A
#
# COMPACT_ATOMS: atom_id res chain seq x y z
N MET A 1 -6.26 -2.59 15.50
CA MET A 1 -6.30 -3.65 14.46
C MET A 1 -7.61 -3.60 13.69
N LEU A 2 -7.63 -4.12 12.44
CA LEU A 2 -8.74 -4.02 11.48
C LEU A 2 -10.12 -4.37 12.06
N THR A 3 -10.24 -5.49 12.79
CA THR A 3 -11.51 -5.91 13.39
C THR A 3 -12.08 -4.85 14.32
N GLY A 4 -11.24 -4.26 15.18
CA GLY A 4 -11.65 -3.18 16.06
C GLY A 4 -12.04 -1.90 15.32
N PHE A 5 -11.44 -1.61 14.15
CA PHE A 5 -11.89 -0.50 13.31
C PHE A 5 -13.28 -0.79 12.73
N ILE A 6 -13.50 -1.98 12.19
CA ILE A 6 -14.79 -2.39 11.61
C ILE A 6 -15.90 -2.33 12.66
N GLU A 7 -15.67 -2.86 13.87
CA GLU A 7 -16.66 -2.92 14.94
C GLU A 7 -17.00 -1.55 15.54
N LYS A 8 -15.98 -0.68 15.73
CA LYS A 8 -16.17 0.61 16.42
C LYS A 8 -16.55 1.75 15.48
N ASN A 9 -16.23 1.66 14.19
CA ASN A 9 -16.55 2.72 13.24
C ASN A 9 -18.01 2.63 12.77
N LYS A 10 -18.80 3.68 13.03
CA LYS A 10 -20.24 3.75 12.69
C LYS A 10 -20.54 3.47 11.22
N VAL A 11 -19.68 3.92 10.30
CA VAL A 11 -19.87 3.73 8.85
C VAL A 11 -19.52 2.31 8.44
N ALA A 12 -18.37 1.80 8.87
CA ALA A 12 -17.91 0.46 8.53
C ALA A 12 -18.84 -0.63 9.10
N ALA A 13 -19.19 -0.54 10.39
CA ALA A 13 -20.09 -1.48 11.06
C ALA A 13 -21.45 -1.57 10.36
N LYS A 14 -22.01 -0.42 9.95
CA LYS A 14 -23.30 -0.39 9.23
C LYS A 14 -23.19 -1.01 7.83
N ARG A 15 -22.12 -0.72 7.09
CA ARG A 15 -21.93 -1.19 5.71
C ARG A 15 -21.61 -2.67 5.60
N LEU A 16 -20.99 -3.26 6.63
CA LEU A 16 -20.53 -4.65 6.63
C LEU A 16 -21.44 -5.60 7.43
N LYS A 17 -22.60 -5.13 7.91
CA LYS A 17 -23.54 -5.93 8.71
C LYS A 17 -24.02 -7.17 7.95
N GLY A 18 -23.92 -8.34 8.59
CA GLY A 18 -24.32 -9.62 8.00
C GLY A 18 -23.29 -10.23 7.04
N GLY A 19 -22.19 -9.52 6.76
CA GLY A 19 -21.04 -10.08 6.05
C GLY A 19 -20.27 -11.08 6.90
N LYS A 20 -19.58 -12.01 6.24
CA LYS A 20 -18.67 -12.97 6.87
C LYS A 20 -17.24 -12.70 6.40
N THR A 21 -16.29 -12.67 7.33
CA THR A 21 -14.87 -12.61 6.98
C THR A 21 -14.48 -13.90 6.25
N VAL A 22 -14.03 -13.76 5.00
CA VAL A 22 -13.54 -14.88 4.18
C VAL A 22 -12.03 -15.05 4.31
N SER A 23 -11.29 -13.94 4.39
CA SER A 23 -9.84 -13.92 4.55
C SER A 23 -9.40 -12.65 5.29
N LEU A 24 -8.28 -12.74 6.02
CA LEU A 24 -7.61 -11.60 6.63
C LEU A 24 -6.18 -11.57 6.12
N ILE A 25 -5.84 -10.53 5.36
CA ILE A 25 -4.51 -10.31 4.81
C ILE A 25 -3.99 -8.98 5.36
N GLY A 26 -2.75 -8.97 5.81
CA GLY A 26 -2.06 -7.78 6.27
C GLY A 26 -0.76 -7.61 5.49
N ASP A 27 -0.41 -6.36 5.20
CA ASP A 27 0.84 -5.98 4.57
C ASP A 27 1.33 -4.65 5.17
N SER A 28 2.62 -4.36 4.99
CA SER A 28 3.21 -3.09 5.39
C SER A 28 3.37 -2.20 4.16
N LEU A 29 2.78 -1.01 4.22
CA LEU A 29 2.89 -0.02 3.15
C LEU A 29 3.79 1.13 3.62
N PRO A 30 4.78 1.55 2.81
CA PRO A 30 5.55 2.75 3.10
C PRO A 30 4.64 3.97 3.02
N VAL A 31 4.67 4.80 4.07
CA VAL A 31 3.81 6.00 4.22
C VAL A 31 4.59 7.32 4.24
N ASP A 32 5.91 7.26 4.43
CA ASP A 32 6.78 8.43 4.54
C ASP A 32 7.23 9.00 3.19
N GLY A 33 6.77 8.37 2.10
CA GLY A 33 7.11 8.74 0.72
C GLY A 33 8.39 8.05 0.18
N PRO A 34 8.82 8.45 -1.03
CA PRO A 34 9.97 7.82 -1.67
C PRO A 34 11.31 8.09 -0.97
N LEU A 35 12.27 7.18 -1.14
CA LEU A 35 13.65 7.39 -0.71
C LEU A 35 14.22 8.67 -1.33
N THR A 36 14.95 9.46 -0.54
CA THR A 36 15.63 10.68 -1.02
C THR A 36 16.56 10.40 -2.21
N ARG A 37 17.13 9.19 -2.27
CA ARG A 37 17.93 8.70 -3.39
C ARG A 37 17.60 7.24 -3.65
N THR A 38 17.15 6.94 -4.87
CA THR A 38 16.69 5.59 -5.26
C THR A 38 17.72 4.80 -6.06
N TYR A 39 18.95 5.29 -6.21
CA TYR A 39 19.97 4.65 -7.03
C TYR A 39 21.38 4.83 -6.46
N THR A 40 22.25 3.91 -6.87
CA THR A 40 23.71 3.96 -6.70
C THR A 40 24.37 3.38 -7.96
N ASP A 41 25.69 3.22 -7.94
CA ASP A 41 26.43 2.65 -9.08
C ASP A 41 25.88 1.28 -9.44
N ARG A 42 25.30 1.20 -10.66
CA ARG A 42 24.74 -0.02 -11.28
C ARG A 42 23.59 -0.66 -10.49
N LEU A 43 22.91 0.08 -9.62
CA LEU A 43 21.76 -0.42 -8.86
C LEU A 43 20.70 0.67 -8.68
N MET A 44 19.43 0.30 -8.81
CA MET A 44 18.28 1.19 -8.60
C MET A 44 17.19 0.44 -7.84
N ALA A 45 16.55 1.11 -6.88
CA ALA A 45 15.33 0.68 -6.23
C ALA A 45 14.12 1.33 -6.93
N VAL A 46 13.03 0.56 -7.06
CA VAL A 46 11.78 1.00 -7.70
C VAL A 46 10.57 0.47 -6.93
N GLY A 47 9.37 0.98 -7.23
CA GLY A 47 8.13 0.59 -6.57
C GLY A 47 8.18 0.71 -5.05
N ASP A 48 7.60 -0.26 -4.35
CA ASP A 48 7.53 -0.28 -2.89
C ASP A 48 8.92 -0.25 -2.23
N ALA A 49 9.93 -0.88 -2.84
CA ALA A 49 11.30 -0.85 -2.36
C ALA A 49 11.92 0.56 -2.40
N ALA A 50 11.42 1.43 -3.26
CA ALA A 50 11.80 2.84 -3.33
C ALA A 50 10.87 3.77 -2.55
N GLY A 51 9.85 3.25 -1.86
CA GLY A 51 8.82 4.05 -1.18
C GLY A 51 7.84 4.72 -2.15
N MET A 52 7.77 4.26 -3.40
CA MET A 52 6.91 4.83 -4.45
C MET A 52 5.52 4.20 -4.43
N VAL A 53 4.75 4.49 -3.37
CA VAL A 53 3.40 3.95 -3.12
C VAL A 53 2.43 5.08 -2.77
N MET A 54 1.13 4.88 -3.03
CA MET A 54 0.05 5.80 -2.66
C MET A 54 -1.01 5.08 -1.79
N PRO A 55 -0.77 4.97 -0.47
CA PRO A 55 -1.62 4.15 0.41
C PRO A 55 -3.07 4.65 0.54
N THR A 56 -3.31 5.95 0.37
CA THR A 56 -4.62 6.58 0.64
C THR A 56 -5.67 6.32 -0.43
N ASN A 57 -5.25 6.00 -1.66
CA ASN A 57 -6.16 5.67 -2.76
C ASN A 57 -6.00 4.22 -3.27
N GLY A 58 -5.20 3.40 -2.58
CA GLY A 58 -4.91 2.03 -2.98
C GLY A 58 -3.99 1.92 -4.21
N GLY A 59 -3.24 2.97 -4.53
CA GLY A 59 -2.27 2.99 -5.63
C GLY A 59 -0.92 2.45 -5.19
N GLY A 60 -0.32 1.58 -6.00
CA GLY A 60 1.02 1.03 -5.72
C GLY A 60 1.54 0.18 -6.87
N ILE A 61 0.66 -0.62 -7.47
CA ILE A 61 0.98 -1.38 -8.68
C ILE A 61 1.34 -0.45 -9.83
N GLN A 62 0.58 0.63 -10.03
CA GLN A 62 0.80 1.59 -11.11
C GLN A 62 2.16 2.27 -10.97
N THR A 63 2.48 2.75 -9.76
CA THR A 63 3.77 3.41 -9.48
C THR A 63 4.92 2.42 -9.58
N ALA A 64 4.78 1.19 -9.11
CA ALA A 64 5.78 0.13 -9.30
C ALA A 64 6.01 -0.19 -10.79
N MET A 65 4.97 -0.35 -11.59
CA MET A 65 5.08 -0.62 -13.03
C MET A 65 5.74 0.54 -13.79
N ILE A 66 5.34 1.78 -13.50
CA ILE A 66 5.91 2.98 -14.13
C ILE A 66 7.40 3.07 -13.79
N THR A 67 7.75 2.94 -12.51
CA THR A 67 9.14 3.12 -12.05
C THR A 67 10.04 1.98 -12.50
N GLY A 68 9.53 0.75 -12.53
CA GLY A 68 10.22 -0.38 -13.15
C GLY A 68 10.48 -0.18 -14.63
N ARG A 69 9.52 0.40 -15.38
CA ARG A 69 9.72 0.75 -16.79
C ARG A 69 10.74 1.87 -17.00
N LEU A 70 10.81 2.84 -16.09
CA LEU A 70 11.80 3.93 -16.16
C LEU A 70 13.22 3.45 -15.83
N ALA A 71 13.36 2.36 -15.08
CA ALA A 71 14.65 1.79 -14.68
C ALA A 71 15.24 0.79 -15.69
N ALA A 72 14.44 0.31 -16.64
CA ALA A 72 14.83 -0.66 -17.67
C ALA A 72 15.45 0.02 -18.89
#